data_AF-A0AAE0W2T8-F1
#
_entry.id   AF-A0AAE0W2T8-F1
#
_cell.length_a   1.000
_cell.length_b   1.000
_cell.length_c   1.000
_cell.angle_alpha   90.00
_cell.angle_beta   90.00
_cell.angle_gamma   90.00
#
_symmetry.space_group_name_H-M   'P 1'
#
loop_
_entity.id
_entity.type
_entity.pdbx_description
1 polymer ?
#
loop_
_entity_poly.entity_id
_entity_poly.type
_entity_poly.pdbx_seq_one_letter_code
_entity_poly.pdbx_strand_id
1 'polypeptide(L)'
;MPINDEWFQLPENPNLREPKYTNADHLHHLVPHIKIIVMIRDPIERLLSGHLYFSEQFNYNTNAQLFHNVTVDAVNKFKDCLKYNTERGCAYNKSITTIKNRIRVGLYAIHIADWFRAFPRDQFLFLKTEDYVKDVRTTLVTVFDFLQLEFLPLQAPSSILSKGKMNQRTKTFEMLPATRKLLEDFYRPHNDRLWELLGDKKFHYTYP
;
A
#
# COMPACT_ATOMS: atom_id res chain seq x y z
N MET A 1 4.87 -0.64 -3.39
CA MET A 1 6.02 0.28 -3.57
C MET A 1 6.80 0.38 -2.26
N PRO A 2 8.14 0.45 -2.32
CA PRO A 2 8.96 0.76 -1.17
C PRO A 2 8.50 2.09 -0.58
N ILE A 3 8.15 2.07 0.70
CA ILE A 3 7.69 3.26 1.39
C ILE A 3 8.96 4.05 1.71
N ASN A 4 9.02 5.30 1.25
CA ASN A 4 10.16 6.18 1.43
C ASN A 4 10.18 6.69 2.88
N ASP A 5 10.34 5.79 3.85
CA ASP A 5 10.18 6.04 5.30
C ASP A 5 11.37 6.77 5.92
N GLU A 6 12.54 6.65 5.30
CA GLU A 6 13.80 7.24 5.75
C GLU A 6 14.25 8.39 4.84
N TRP A 7 13.31 9.00 4.12
CA TRP A 7 13.59 10.05 3.14
C TRP A 7 14.34 11.24 3.71
N PHE A 8 14.16 11.55 4.99
CA PHE A 8 14.82 12.62 5.71
C PHE A 8 16.31 12.33 5.97
N GLN A 9 16.76 11.08 5.81
CA GLN A 9 18.16 10.70 5.91
C GLN A 9 18.94 10.99 4.61
N LEU A 10 18.23 11.26 3.50
CA LEU A 10 18.84 11.58 2.22
C LEU A 10 19.47 12.99 2.29
N PRO A 11 20.75 13.15 1.92
CA PRO A 11 21.45 14.45 1.94
C PRO A 11 20.74 15.54 1.13
N GLU A 12 19.91 15.16 0.15
CA GLU A 12 19.16 16.05 -0.73
C GLU A 12 17.85 16.55 -0.12
N ASN A 13 17.46 16.05 1.06
CA ASN A 13 16.24 16.41 1.79
C ASN A 13 16.49 17.14 3.15
N PRO A 14 17.48 18.03 3.31
CA PRO A 14 17.77 18.62 4.62
C PRO A 14 16.67 19.61 5.02
N ASN A 15 16.13 19.46 6.25
CA ASN A 15 15.13 20.36 6.85
C ASN A 15 13.83 20.54 6.05
N LEU A 16 13.51 19.64 5.12
CA LEU A 16 12.25 19.67 4.40
C LEU A 16 11.11 19.07 5.23
N ARG A 17 9.87 19.46 4.93
CA ARG A 17 8.65 18.91 5.55
C ARG A 17 8.03 17.76 4.74
N GLU A 18 8.52 17.57 3.52
CA GLU A 18 8.16 16.50 2.62
C GLU A 18 9.35 16.20 1.69
N PRO A 19 9.48 14.97 1.14
CA PRO A 19 10.64 14.60 0.34
C PRO A 19 10.70 15.39 -0.97
N LYS A 20 11.84 16.02 -1.26
CA LYS A 20 12.14 16.56 -2.59
C LYS A 20 12.45 15.43 -3.57
N TYR A 21 13.26 14.46 -3.12
CA TYR A 21 13.56 13.23 -3.84
C TYR A 21 13.09 12.02 -3.06
N THR A 22 12.67 11.01 -3.81
CA THR A 22 12.17 9.73 -3.32
C THR A 22 12.96 8.56 -3.88
N ASN A 23 12.71 7.37 -3.35
CA ASN A 23 13.23 6.12 -3.94
C ASN A 23 12.90 5.99 -5.43
N ALA A 24 11.80 6.58 -5.92
CA ALA A 24 11.48 6.56 -7.34
C ALA A 24 12.48 7.38 -8.16
N ASP A 25 12.89 8.55 -7.69
CA ASP A 25 13.87 9.42 -8.35
C ASP A 25 15.24 8.75 -8.42
N HIS A 26 15.68 8.13 -7.31
CA HIS A 26 16.93 7.39 -7.28
C HIS A 26 16.90 6.16 -8.19
N LEU A 27 15.79 5.42 -8.22
CA LEU A 27 15.63 4.29 -9.14
C LEU A 27 15.62 4.74 -10.60
N HIS A 28 14.94 5.85 -10.92
CA HIS A 28 14.91 6.38 -12.28
C HIS A 28 16.31 6.77 -12.76
N HIS A 29 17.14 7.33 -11.87
CA HIS A 29 18.53 7.67 -12.20
C HIS A 29 19.38 6.43 -12.55
N LEU A 30 19.13 5.28 -11.89
CA LEU A 30 19.91 4.06 -12.09
C LEU A 30 19.38 3.17 -13.21
N VAL A 31 18.06 3.03 -13.32
CA VAL A 31 17.36 2.11 -14.22
C VAL A 31 16.10 2.76 -14.80
N PRO A 32 16.24 3.78 -15.67
CA PRO A 32 15.11 4.60 -16.12
C PRO A 32 14.04 3.81 -16.87
N HIS A 33 14.41 2.70 -17.52
CA HIS A 33 13.51 1.87 -18.34
C HIS A 33 12.94 0.64 -17.60
N ILE A 34 12.96 0.62 -16.26
CA ILE A 34 12.45 -0.50 -15.47
C ILE A 34 10.93 -0.68 -15.62
N LYS A 35 10.47 -1.93 -15.71
CA LYS A 35 9.04 -2.28 -15.59
C LYS A 35 8.64 -2.40 -14.12
N ILE A 36 7.56 -1.74 -13.72
CA ILE A 36 7.13 -1.63 -12.32
C ILE A 36 5.76 -2.30 -12.13
N ILE A 37 5.71 -3.38 -11.33
CA ILE A 37 4.45 -4.05 -10.99
C ILE A 37 4.02 -3.64 -9.59
N VAL A 38 2.78 -3.19 -9.45
CA VAL A 38 2.21 -2.69 -8.19
C VAL A 38 0.95 -3.46 -7.85
N MET A 39 0.99 -4.23 -6.76
CA MET A 39 -0.22 -4.85 -6.20
C MET A 39 -0.86 -3.93 -5.17
N ILE A 40 -2.11 -3.54 -5.44
CA ILE A 40 -2.96 -2.74 -4.57
C ILE A 40 -3.95 -3.67 -3.87
N ARG A 41 -4.26 -3.40 -2.61
CA ARG A 41 -5.25 -4.12 -1.80
C ARG A 41 -6.18 -3.09 -1.18
N ASP A 42 -7.37 -3.50 -0.77
CA ASP A 42 -8.21 -2.66 0.09
C ASP A 42 -7.36 -2.11 1.26
N PRO A 43 -7.26 -0.76 1.42
CA PRO A 43 -6.37 -0.16 2.40
C PRO A 43 -6.75 -0.48 3.86
N ILE A 44 -8.03 -0.75 4.14
CA ILE A 44 -8.52 -1.17 5.46
C ILE A 44 -8.03 -2.58 5.76
N GLU A 45 -8.25 -3.51 4.83
CA GLU A 45 -7.82 -4.90 4.97
C GLU A 45 -6.29 -5.03 4.99
N ARG A 46 -5.60 -4.18 4.23
CA ARG A 46 -4.15 -4.04 4.24
C ARG A 46 -3.64 -3.57 5.61
N LEU A 47 -4.30 -2.57 6.21
CA LEU A 47 -3.92 -2.03 7.51
C LEU A 47 -4.07 -3.07 8.63
N LEU A 48 -5.22 -3.76 8.68
CA LEU A 48 -5.43 -4.88 9.61
C LEU A 48 -4.39 -5.98 9.39
N SER A 49 -4.11 -6.32 8.13
CA SER A 49 -3.08 -7.31 7.80
C SER A 49 -1.71 -6.93 8.35
N GLY A 50 -1.30 -5.67 8.19
CA GLY A 50 -0.04 -5.17 8.69
C GLY A 50 0.02 -5.22 10.22
N HIS A 51 -1.05 -4.81 10.89
CA HIS A 51 -1.15 -4.87 12.34
C HIS A 51 -0.98 -6.30 12.88
N LEU A 52 -1.67 -7.28 12.29
CA LEU A 52 -1.58 -8.68 12.69
C LEU A 52 -0.17 -9.24 12.43
N TYR A 53 0.39 -8.98 11.25
CA TYR A 53 1.75 -9.40 10.89
C TYR A 53 2.79 -8.89 11.91
N PHE A 54 2.74 -7.61 12.26
CA PHE A 54 3.68 -7.05 13.23
C PHE A 54 3.41 -7.51 14.66
N SER A 55 2.16 -7.85 15.02
CA SER A 55 1.87 -8.45 16.34
C SER A 55 2.48 -9.83 16.51
N GLU A 56 2.58 -10.59 15.43
CA GLU A 56 3.23 -11.90 15.40
C GLU A 56 4.75 -11.73 15.39
N GLN A 57 5.28 -10.90 14.49
CA GLN A 57 6.71 -10.64 14.36
C GLN A 57 7.36 -10.11 15.66
N PHE A 58 6.67 -9.23 16.39
CA PHE A 58 7.16 -8.62 17.63
C PHE A 58 6.56 -9.24 18.90
N ASN A 59 5.86 -10.37 18.76
CA ASN A 59 5.25 -11.14 19.85
C ASN A 59 4.49 -10.29 20.90
N TYR A 60 3.70 -9.31 20.44
CA TYR A 60 2.79 -8.59 21.33
C TYR A 60 1.36 -9.10 21.20
N ASN A 61 0.63 -9.10 22.32
CA ASN A 61 -0.78 -9.49 22.32
C ASN A 61 -1.63 -8.42 21.67
N THR A 62 -2.57 -8.85 20.84
CA THR A 62 -3.50 -7.96 20.15
C THR A 62 -4.91 -8.53 20.09
N ASN A 63 -5.87 -7.64 19.95
CA ASN A 63 -7.29 -7.91 19.79
C ASN A 63 -7.96 -6.72 19.09
N ALA A 64 -9.25 -6.86 18.80
CA ALA A 64 -10.05 -5.84 18.13
C ALA A 64 -10.03 -4.47 18.86
N GLN A 65 -10.01 -4.47 20.20
CA GLN A 65 -10.00 -3.24 20.99
C GLN A 65 -8.64 -2.51 20.91
N LEU A 66 -7.53 -3.25 21.00
CA LEU A 66 -6.22 -2.65 20.82
C LEU A 66 -6.08 -2.06 19.42
N PHE A 67 -6.52 -2.78 18.39
CA PHE A 67 -6.52 -2.30 17.01
C PHE A 67 -7.37 -1.03 16.85
N HIS A 68 -8.54 -0.98 17.49
CA HIS A 68 -9.37 0.24 17.53
C HIS A 68 -8.60 1.42 18.14
N ASN A 69 -8.05 1.25 19.35
CA ASN A 69 -7.37 2.31 20.08
C ASN A 69 -6.18 2.88 19.28
N VAL A 70 -5.32 2.02 18.72
CA VAL A 70 -4.17 2.48 17.91
C VAL A 70 -4.60 3.08 16.57
N THR A 71 -5.78 2.72 16.05
CA THR A 71 -6.33 3.31 14.84
C THR A 71 -6.89 4.71 15.10
N VAL A 72 -7.64 4.90 16.19
CA VAL A 72 -8.12 6.22 16.62
C VAL A 72 -6.94 7.17 16.83
N ASP A 73 -5.91 6.72 17.56
CA ASP A 73 -4.68 7.48 17.78
C ASP A 73 -3.98 7.85 16.46
N ALA A 74 -3.81 6.90 15.53
CA ALA A 74 -3.17 7.15 14.24
C ALA A 74 -3.96 8.14 13.36
N VAL A 75 -5.30 8.04 13.33
CA VAL A 75 -6.15 9.00 12.60
C VAL A 75 -6.05 10.40 13.21
N ASN A 76 -6.07 10.51 14.54
CA ASN A 76 -5.94 11.79 15.22
C ASN A 76 -4.56 12.43 14.96
N LYS A 77 -3.48 11.65 15.06
CA LYS A 77 -2.12 12.12 14.71
C LYS A 77 -2.02 12.56 13.26
N PHE A 78 -2.67 11.86 12.33
CA PHE A 78 -2.72 12.28 10.93
C PHE A 78 -3.46 13.62 10.79
N LYS A 79 -4.63 13.78 11.43
CA LYS A 79 -5.39 15.04 11.45
C LYS A 79 -4.59 16.19 12.08
N ASP A 80 -3.88 15.94 13.17
CA ASP A 80 -3.02 16.93 13.82
C ASP A 80 -1.84 17.33 12.93
N CYS A 81 -1.25 16.39 12.21
CA CYS A 81 -0.19 16.67 11.25
C CYS A 81 -0.66 17.64 10.14
N LEU A 82 -1.88 17.44 9.64
CA LEU A 82 -2.48 18.28 8.58
C LEU A 82 -2.68 19.74 9.00
N LYS A 83 -2.67 20.08 10.30
CA LYS A 83 -2.77 21.46 10.78
C LYS A 83 -1.55 22.31 10.37
N TYR A 84 -0.40 21.67 10.17
CA TYR A 84 0.89 22.36 9.96
C TYR A 84 1.66 21.86 8.74
N ASN A 85 1.17 20.83 8.06
CA ASN A 85 1.84 20.18 6.93
C ASN A 85 0.85 19.84 5.83
N THR A 86 1.37 19.67 4.63
CA THR A 86 0.61 19.11 3.51
C THR A 86 0.25 17.66 3.78
N GLU A 87 -0.78 17.17 3.08
CA GLU A 87 -1.16 15.76 3.15
C GLU A 87 -0.03 14.83 2.68
N ARG A 88 0.73 15.24 1.65
CA ARG A 88 1.93 14.55 1.19
C ARG A 88 3.00 14.48 2.30
N GLY A 89 3.28 15.60 2.97
CA GLY A 89 4.19 15.65 4.12
C GLY A 89 3.77 14.70 5.24
N CYS A 90 2.47 14.66 5.58
CA CYS A 90 1.95 13.72 6.56
C CYS A 90 2.03 12.25 6.11
N ALA A 91 1.80 11.96 4.83
CA ALA A 91 1.93 10.60 4.30
C ALA A 91 3.36 10.05 4.38
N TYR A 92 4.37 10.92 4.26
CA TYR A 92 5.79 10.59 4.41
C TYR A 92 6.34 10.76 5.83
N ASN A 93 5.57 11.33 6.76
CA ASN A 93 5.98 11.46 8.14
C ASN A 93 5.85 10.11 8.86
N LYS A 94 6.97 9.40 9.05
CA LYS A 94 6.99 8.11 9.76
C LYS A 94 6.53 8.24 11.21
N SER A 95 6.85 9.37 11.86
CA SER A 95 6.64 9.62 13.29
C SER A 95 5.17 9.71 13.71
N ILE A 96 4.25 9.97 12.77
CA ILE A 96 2.81 10.02 13.07
C ILE A 96 2.15 8.63 13.08
N THR A 97 2.91 7.58 12.78
CA THR A 97 2.44 6.19 12.79
C THR A 97 3.36 5.31 13.64
N THR A 98 2.86 4.18 14.10
CA THR A 98 3.68 3.18 14.81
C THR A 98 3.69 1.87 14.03
N ILE A 99 4.52 0.93 14.44
CA ILE A 99 4.52 -0.41 13.85
C ILE A 99 3.17 -1.13 14.04
N LYS A 100 2.42 -0.74 15.09
CA LYS A 100 1.07 -1.25 15.38
C LYS A 100 0.01 -0.67 14.43
N ASN A 101 0.25 0.50 13.82
CA ASN A 101 -0.71 1.10 12.90
C ASN A 101 0.01 1.98 11.87
N ARG A 102 0.05 1.50 10.62
CA ARG A 102 0.72 2.15 9.48
C ARG A 102 -0.30 2.75 8.49
N ILE A 103 -1.28 3.50 8.99
CA ILE A 103 -2.40 4.05 8.20
C ILE A 103 -1.93 4.83 6.96
N ARG A 104 -0.85 5.60 7.06
CA ARG A 104 -0.29 6.40 5.97
C ARG A 104 0.16 5.61 4.73
N VAL A 105 0.38 4.30 4.87
CA VAL A 105 0.82 3.45 3.76
C VAL A 105 -0.34 3.08 2.84
N GLY A 106 -1.59 3.13 3.34
CA GLY A 106 -2.79 2.95 2.52
C GLY A 106 -3.11 4.17 1.64
N LEU A 107 -2.36 5.27 1.76
CA LEU A 107 -2.57 6.50 0.99
C LEU A 107 -1.99 6.38 -0.43
N TYR A 108 -2.47 5.40 -1.18
CA TYR A 108 -1.87 4.97 -2.45
C TYR A 108 -1.76 6.09 -3.48
N ALA A 109 -2.78 6.94 -3.61
CA ALA A 109 -2.77 8.02 -4.59
C ALA A 109 -1.56 8.96 -4.41
N ILE A 110 -1.17 9.25 -3.16
CA ILE A 110 -0.03 10.11 -2.85
C ILE A 110 1.27 9.45 -3.30
N HIS A 111 1.49 8.19 -2.89
CA HIS A 111 2.71 7.46 -3.22
C HIS A 111 2.82 7.19 -4.73
N ILE A 112 1.72 6.82 -5.39
CA ILE A 112 1.69 6.57 -6.85
C ILE A 112 1.95 7.87 -7.62
N ALA A 113 1.40 9.00 -7.17
CA ALA A 113 1.64 10.28 -7.83
C ALA A 113 3.12 10.68 -7.81
N ASP A 114 3.85 10.40 -6.73
CA ASP A 114 5.31 10.60 -6.68
C ASP A 114 6.03 9.70 -7.68
N TRP A 115 5.62 8.43 -7.80
CA TRP A 115 6.20 7.51 -8.77
C TRP A 115 5.90 7.89 -10.22
N PHE A 116 4.72 8.43 -10.51
CA PHE A 116 4.37 8.95 -11.84
C PHE A 116 5.11 10.25 -12.20
N ARG A 117 5.70 10.96 -11.24
CA ARG A 117 6.62 12.08 -11.56
C ARG A 117 7.98 11.58 -12.04
N ALA A 118 8.43 10.43 -11.56
CA ALA A 118 9.73 9.86 -11.90
C ALA A 118 9.68 8.93 -13.13
N PHE A 119 8.59 8.18 -13.32
CA PHE A 119 8.45 7.20 -14.39
C PHE A 119 7.17 7.43 -15.21
N PRO A 120 7.21 7.22 -16.53
CA PRO A 120 6.02 7.27 -17.38
C PRO A 120 5.05 6.13 -17.05
N ARG A 121 3.76 6.38 -17.31
CA ARG A 121 2.66 5.49 -16.88
C ARG A 121 2.67 4.11 -17.56
N ASP A 122 3.20 4.02 -18.77
CA ASP A 122 3.33 2.76 -19.54
C ASP A 122 4.34 1.78 -18.94
N GLN A 123 5.24 2.26 -18.07
CA GLN A 123 6.14 1.41 -17.29
C GLN A 123 5.46 0.76 -16.07
N PHE A 124 4.16 0.98 -15.84
CA PHE A 124 3.45 0.44 -14.68
C PHE A 124 2.40 -0.61 -15.05
N LEU A 125 2.40 -1.71 -14.30
CA LEU A 125 1.28 -2.64 -14.21
C LEU A 125 0.67 -2.58 -12.82
N PHE A 126 -0.60 -2.16 -12.74
CA PHE A 126 -1.37 -2.18 -11.50
C PHE A 126 -2.25 -3.41 -11.42
N LEU A 127 -2.08 -4.18 -10.35
CA LEU A 127 -2.84 -5.40 -10.05
C LEU A 127 -3.65 -5.21 -8.79
N LYS A 128 -4.85 -5.80 -8.75
CA LYS A 128 -5.69 -5.82 -7.56
C LYS A 128 -5.50 -7.14 -6.82
N THR A 129 -5.18 -7.07 -5.54
CA THR A 129 -4.89 -8.26 -4.71
C THR A 129 -6.11 -9.17 -4.61
N GLU A 130 -7.31 -8.59 -4.54
CA GLU A 130 -8.55 -9.34 -4.49
C GLU A 130 -8.79 -10.14 -5.79
N ASP A 131 -8.42 -9.60 -6.95
CA ASP A 131 -8.54 -10.28 -8.24
C ASP A 131 -7.49 -11.38 -8.38
N TYR A 132 -6.26 -11.13 -7.94
CA TYR A 132 -5.20 -12.14 -7.86
C TYR A 132 -5.61 -13.35 -7.01
N VAL A 133 -6.22 -13.12 -5.85
CA VAL A 133 -6.67 -14.22 -4.97
C VAL A 133 -7.80 -15.03 -5.61
N LYS A 134 -8.67 -14.39 -6.41
CA LYS A 134 -9.77 -15.07 -7.11
C LYS A 134 -9.28 -15.85 -8.33
N ASP A 135 -8.38 -15.27 -9.11
CA ASP A 135 -7.86 -15.86 -10.34
C ASP A 135 -6.37 -15.55 -10.53
N VAL A 136 -5.55 -16.41 -9.93
CA VAL A 136 -4.08 -16.36 -10.04
C VAL A 136 -3.64 -16.53 -11.49
N ARG A 137 -4.33 -17.38 -12.27
CA ARG A 137 -3.92 -17.70 -13.65
C ARG A 137 -4.03 -16.47 -14.54
N THR A 138 -5.18 -15.80 -14.54
CA THR A 138 -5.41 -14.60 -15.36
C THR A 138 -4.47 -13.46 -14.94
N THR A 139 -4.20 -13.34 -13.64
CA THR A 139 -3.22 -12.37 -13.15
C THR A 139 -1.81 -12.67 -13.66
N LEU A 140 -1.39 -13.94 -13.66
CA LEU A 140 -0.08 -14.34 -14.19
C LEU A 140 0.03 -14.10 -15.70
N VAL A 141 -1.01 -14.40 -16.48
CA VAL A 141 -1.04 -14.06 -17.92
C VAL A 141 -0.75 -12.58 -18.12
N THR A 142 -1.44 -11.71 -17.37
CA THR A 142 -1.28 -10.26 -17.43
C THR A 142 0.16 -9.82 -17.07
N VAL A 143 0.75 -10.45 -16.05
CA VAL A 143 2.13 -10.18 -15.64
C VAL A 143 3.13 -10.57 -16.73
N PHE A 144 2.97 -11.76 -17.33
CA PHE A 144 3.88 -12.23 -18.37
C PHE A 144 3.80 -11.37 -19.63
N ASP A 145 2.58 -11.01 -20.05
CA ASP A 145 2.35 -10.10 -21.18
C ASP A 145 3.02 -8.74 -20.93
N PHE A 146 2.79 -8.13 -19.77
CA PHE A 146 3.44 -6.88 -19.39
C PHE A 146 4.97 -6.99 -19.39
N LEU A 147 5.52 -8.11 -18.91
CA LEU A 147 6.96 -8.37 -18.93
C LEU A 147 7.49 -8.71 -20.32
N GLN A 148 6.63 -8.94 -21.32
CA GLN A 148 6.97 -9.44 -22.67
C GLN A 148 7.68 -10.79 -22.60
N LEU A 149 7.16 -11.67 -21.74
CA LEU A 149 7.61 -13.05 -21.59
C LEU A 149 6.57 -14.00 -22.16
N GLU A 150 7.03 -15.09 -22.75
CA GLU A 150 6.14 -16.16 -23.20
C GLU A 150 5.51 -16.85 -21.97
N PHE A 151 4.18 -16.78 -21.86
CA PHE A 151 3.45 -17.55 -20.86
C PHE A 151 3.05 -18.89 -21.48
N LEU A 152 3.52 -19.99 -20.89
CA LEU A 152 3.16 -21.35 -21.29
C LEU A 152 2.16 -21.95 -20.27
N PRO A 153 0.86 -21.60 -20.31
CA PRO A 153 -0.13 -22.01 -19.31
C PRO A 153 -0.32 -23.53 -19.17
N LEU A 154 -0.04 -24.28 -20.23
CA LEU A 154 -0.10 -25.74 -20.26
C LEU A 154 1.15 -26.41 -19.65
N GLN A 155 2.25 -25.67 -19.53
CA GLN A 155 3.52 -26.14 -18.96
C GLN A 155 3.83 -25.50 -17.61
N ALA A 156 3.12 -24.44 -17.23
CA ALA A 156 3.20 -23.85 -15.90
C ALA A 156 2.88 -24.94 -14.88
N PRO A 157 3.87 -25.42 -14.10
CA PRO A 157 3.65 -26.57 -13.25
C PRO A 157 2.52 -26.24 -12.26
N SER A 158 1.65 -27.21 -12.02
CA SER A 158 0.55 -27.09 -11.05
C SER A 158 1.05 -26.52 -9.72
N SER A 159 2.32 -26.77 -9.36
CA SER A 159 3.03 -26.20 -8.21
C SER A 159 3.11 -24.66 -8.15
N ILE A 160 3.05 -23.93 -9.26
CA ILE A 160 2.98 -22.45 -9.25
C ILE A 160 1.56 -21.99 -8.90
N LEU A 161 0.55 -22.69 -9.43
CA LEU A 161 -0.86 -22.37 -9.22
C LEU A 161 -1.41 -22.94 -7.90
N SER A 162 -0.75 -23.97 -7.34
CA SER A 162 -1.19 -24.71 -6.15
C SER A 162 -0.31 -24.49 -4.92
N LYS A 163 0.77 -23.69 -5.02
CA LYS A 163 1.56 -23.32 -3.84
C LYS A 163 0.65 -22.62 -2.83
N GLY A 164 0.38 -23.32 -1.73
CA GLY A 164 -0.44 -22.81 -0.65
C GLY A 164 0.08 -21.46 -0.14
N LYS A 165 -0.81 -20.65 0.44
CA LYS A 165 -0.44 -19.36 1.03
C LYS A 165 0.72 -19.56 2.02
N MET A 166 1.87 -18.94 1.74
CA MET A 166 2.97 -18.81 2.71
C MET A 166 2.64 -17.69 3.72
N ASN A 167 3.16 -17.77 4.94
CA ASN A 167 2.92 -16.81 6.02
C ASN A 167 1.42 -16.64 6.34
N GLN A 168 0.72 -17.76 6.56
CA GLN A 168 -0.67 -17.71 6.98
C GLN A 168 -0.77 -17.09 8.37
N ARG A 169 -1.74 -16.20 8.55
CA ARG A 169 -1.99 -15.53 9.82
C ARG A 169 -2.28 -16.58 10.89
N THR A 170 -1.50 -16.62 11.96
CA THR A 170 -1.81 -17.45 13.13
C THR A 170 -2.79 -16.74 14.08
N LYS A 171 -2.75 -15.40 14.13
CA LYS A 171 -3.68 -14.56 14.89
C LYS A 171 -4.73 -13.94 13.97
N THR A 172 -6.01 -14.09 14.33
CA THR A 172 -7.12 -13.44 13.62
C THR A 172 -8.13 -12.88 14.61
N PHE A 173 -8.73 -11.75 14.27
CA PHE A 173 -9.90 -11.19 14.93
C PHE A 173 -10.67 -10.34 13.93
N GLU A 174 -11.97 -10.22 14.15
CA GLU A 174 -12.81 -9.27 13.43
C GLU A 174 -12.65 -7.86 14.01
N MET A 175 -12.49 -6.86 13.15
CA MET A 175 -12.40 -5.47 13.59
C MET A 175 -13.75 -4.98 14.13
N LEU A 176 -13.72 -4.09 15.12
CA LEU A 176 -14.95 -3.47 15.63
C LEU A 176 -15.65 -2.65 14.52
N PRO A 177 -17.00 -2.64 14.47
CA PRO A 177 -17.74 -1.83 13.49
C PRO A 177 -17.35 -0.34 13.52
N ALA A 178 -17.13 0.21 14.72
CA ALA A 178 -16.67 1.59 14.87
C ALA A 178 -15.28 1.83 14.27
N THR A 179 -14.36 0.85 14.35
CA THR A 179 -13.05 0.93 13.69
C THR A 179 -13.20 0.90 12.18
N ARG A 180 -14.05 0.01 11.66
CA ARG A 180 -14.31 -0.08 10.23
C ARG A 180 -14.85 1.26 9.72
N LYS A 181 -15.90 1.79 10.34
CA LYS A 181 -16.50 3.07 9.95
C LYS A 181 -15.48 4.23 9.97
N LEU A 182 -14.67 4.32 11.02
CA LEU A 182 -13.59 5.31 11.12
C LEU A 182 -12.61 5.23 9.94
N LEU A 183 -12.21 4.02 9.56
CA LEU A 183 -11.27 3.79 8.46
C LEU A 183 -11.91 4.01 7.09
N GLU A 184 -13.19 3.68 6.91
CA GLU A 184 -13.94 3.97 5.69
C GLU A 184 -14.00 5.48 5.46
N ASP A 185 -14.38 6.25 6.49
CA ASP A 185 -14.45 7.70 6.41
C ASP A 185 -13.06 8.33 6.18
N PHE A 186 -12.01 7.75 6.79
CA PHE A 186 -10.64 8.18 6.56
C PHE A 186 -10.17 7.91 5.13
N TYR A 187 -10.33 6.69 4.61
CA TYR A 187 -9.79 6.30 3.30
C TYR A 187 -10.63 6.73 2.11
N ARG A 188 -11.94 7.00 2.27
CA ARG A 188 -12.84 7.38 1.17
C ARG A 188 -12.28 8.46 0.24
N PRO A 189 -11.87 9.65 0.70
CA PRO A 189 -11.34 10.68 -0.19
C PRO A 189 -10.01 10.27 -0.85
N HIS A 190 -9.25 9.33 -0.28
CA HIS A 190 -8.01 8.83 -0.87
C HIS A 190 -8.28 7.73 -1.91
N ASN A 191 -9.33 6.93 -1.72
CA ASN A 191 -9.79 5.92 -2.66
C ASN A 191 -10.39 6.55 -3.91
N ASP A 192 -11.14 7.65 -3.76
CA ASP A 192 -11.66 8.44 -4.89
C ASP A 192 -10.49 8.96 -5.74
N ARG A 193 -9.50 9.59 -5.10
CA ARG A 193 -8.29 10.08 -5.79
C ARG A 193 -7.44 8.97 -6.41
N LEU A 194 -7.41 7.78 -5.82
CA LEU A 194 -6.71 6.64 -6.41
C LEU A 194 -7.39 6.20 -7.71
N TRP A 195 -8.72 6.11 -7.70
CA TRP A 195 -9.49 5.77 -8.88
C TRP A 195 -9.29 6.80 -9.99
N GLU A 196 -9.36 8.09 -9.68
CA GLU A 196 -9.10 9.18 -10.63
C GLU A 196 -7.68 9.12 -11.19
N LEU A 197 -6.68 8.92 -10.32
CA LEU A 197 -5.28 8.87 -10.72
C LEU A 197 -4.98 7.72 -11.68
N LEU A 198 -5.56 6.54 -11.42
CA LEU A 198 -5.34 5.33 -12.21
C LEU A 198 -6.29 5.22 -13.41
N GLY A 199 -7.41 5.94 -13.42
CA GLY A 199 -8.42 5.88 -14.48
C GLY A 199 -9.13 4.54 -14.60
N ASP A 200 -9.06 3.69 -13.57
CA ASP A 200 -9.61 2.32 -13.59
C ASP A 200 -10.48 2.07 -12.35
N LYS A 201 -11.78 1.88 -12.60
CA LYS A 201 -12.81 1.70 -11.56
C LYS A 201 -12.54 0.49 -10.66
N LYS A 202 -11.74 -0.50 -11.10
CA LYS A 202 -11.41 -1.64 -10.24
C LYS A 202 -10.65 -1.22 -8.97
N PHE A 203 -9.97 -0.07 -8.99
CA PHE A 203 -9.28 0.49 -7.81
C PHE A 203 -10.14 1.44 -6.97
N HIS A 204 -11.42 1.62 -7.32
CA HIS A 204 -12.35 2.40 -6.50
C HIS A 204 -12.88 1.55 -5.35
N TYR A 205 -12.21 1.64 -4.20
CA TYR A 205 -12.65 0.97 -2.97
C TYR A 205 -13.75 1.80 -2.30
N THR A 206 -15.00 1.42 -2.58
CA THR A 206 -16.20 2.01 -1.97
C THR A 206 -16.73 1.15 -0.83
N TYR A 207 -17.27 1.81 0.19
CA TYR A 207 -17.87 1.17 1.35
C TYR A 207 -19.34 1.60 1.48
N PRO A 208 -20.21 0.69 1.97
CA PRO A 208 -21.64 0.97 2.17
C PRO A 208 -21.91 2.12 3.14
#